data_AF-A0A1E7GH55-F1
#
_entry.id   AF-A0A1E7GH55-F1
#
_cell.length_a   1.000
_cell.length_b   1.000
_cell.length_c   1.000
_cell.angle_alpha   90.00
_cell.angle_beta   90.00
_cell.angle_gamma   90.00
#
_symmetry.space_group_name_H-M   'P 1'
#
loop_
_entity.id
_entity.type
_entity.pdbx_description
1 polymer ?
#
loop_
_entity_poly.entity_id
_entity_poly.type
_entity_poly.pdbx_seq_one_letter_code
_entity_poly.pdbx_strand_id
1 'polypeptide(L)'
;MKVAIIIGTQPEIIKMSPKIRECEKQGIDYYILNTGQHYSHEMDKIFFEQLKLPQEKYNLDVGSGKHGEQTAKMLARIEEILITDRQMLSSPRDTLAFQLLFFL
;
A
#
# COMPACT_ATOMS: atom_id res chain seq x y z
N MET A 1 -16.32 5.15 2.84
CA MET A 1 -15.52 3.99 2.39
C MET A 1 -14.13 4.53 2.13
N LYS A 2 -13.12 3.99 2.83
CA LYS A 2 -11.73 4.44 2.72
C LYS A 2 -10.91 3.39 1.99
N VAL A 3 -10.17 3.80 0.97
CA VAL A 3 -9.37 2.90 0.11
C VAL A 3 -7.93 2.87 0.62
N ALA A 4 -7.42 1.67 0.91
CA ALA A 4 -6.01 1.46 1.18
C ALA A 4 -5.29 1.13 -0.14
N ILE A 5 -4.36 1.97 -0.56
CA ILE A 5 -3.52 1.75 -1.75
C ILE A 5 -2.18 1.21 -1.27
N ILE A 6 -1.98 -0.09 -1.44
CA ILE A 6 -0.79 -0.79 -0.98
C ILE A 6 0.19 -0.90 -2.14
N ILE A 7 1.42 -0.50 -1.90
CA ILE A 7 2.51 -0.51 -2.89
C ILE A 7 3.80 -0.95 -2.20
N GLY A 8 4.74 -1.49 -2.96
CA GLY A 8 6.04 -1.85 -2.42
C GLY A 8 7.19 -1.84 -3.42
N THR A 9 6.92 -1.42 -4.66
CA THR A 9 7.92 -1.31 -5.71
C THR A 9 7.69 -0.04 -6.53
N GLN A 10 8.77 0.47 -7.15
CA GLN A 10 8.70 1.64 -8.02
C GLN A 10 7.72 1.47 -9.21
N PRO A 11 7.67 0.31 -9.90
CA PRO A 11 6.66 0.09 -10.94
C PRO A 11 5.22 0.18 -10.43
N GLU A 12 4.95 -0.21 -9.17
CA GLU A 12 3.62 -0.07 -8.57
C GLU A 12 3.27 1.39 -8.29
N ILE A 13 4.21 2.21 -7.80
CA ILE A 13 4.00 3.67 -7.63
C ILE A 13 3.55 4.29 -8.96
N ILE A 14 4.25 3.96 -10.05
CA ILE A 14 3.93 4.46 -11.40
C ILE A 14 2.54 3.98 -11.85
N LYS A 15 2.24 2.69 -11.69
CA LYS A 15 0.96 2.09 -12.10
C LYS A 15 -0.23 2.58 -11.26
N MET A 16 -0.03 2.90 -9.99
CA MET A 16 -1.09 3.37 -9.10
C MET A 16 -1.31 4.88 -9.20
N SER A 17 -0.35 5.66 -9.71
CA SER A 17 -0.49 7.11 -9.95
C SER A 17 -1.83 7.54 -10.57
N PRO A 18 -2.30 6.96 -11.70
CA PRO A 18 -3.60 7.34 -12.28
C PRO A 18 -4.79 7.00 -11.39
N LYS A 19 -4.73 5.90 -10.61
CA LYS A 19 -5.81 5.52 -9.68
C LYS A 19 -5.87 6.44 -8.47
N ILE A 20 -4.72 6.86 -7.95
CA ILE A 20 -4.62 7.85 -6.86
C ILE A 20 -5.29 9.17 -7.30
N ARG A 21 -4.94 9.65 -8.49
CA ARG A 21 -5.54 10.88 -9.05
C ARG A 21 -7.05 10.78 -9.25
N GLU A 22 -7.54 9.61 -9.66
CA GLU A 22 -8.99 9.40 -9.77
C GLU A 22 -9.67 9.41 -8.40
N CYS A 23 -9.04 8.86 -7.35
CA CYS A 23 -9.56 8.96 -5.99
C CYS A 23 -9.64 10.43 -5.53
N GLU A 24 -8.60 11.23 -5.77
CA GLU A 24 -8.59 12.68 -5.47
C GLU A 24 -9.74 13.40 -6.21
N LYS A 25 -9.88 13.14 -7.51
CA LYS A 25 -10.90 13.76 -8.37
C LYS A 25 -12.33 13.40 -7.92
N GLN A 26 -12.55 12.18 -7.48
CA GLN A 26 -13.87 11.72 -7.00
C GLN A 26 -14.11 12.04 -5.51
N GLY A 27 -13.13 12.61 -4.80
CA GLY A 27 -13.23 12.84 -3.36
C GLY A 27 -13.35 11.55 -2.55
N ILE A 28 -12.81 10.44 -3.06
CA ILE A 28 -12.74 9.17 -2.34
C ILE A 28 -11.68 9.30 -1.25
N ASP A 29 -12.02 8.97 -0.01
CA ASP A 29 -11.04 8.89 1.07
C ASP A 29 -10.07 7.73 0.80
N TYR A 30 -8.77 7.99 0.76
CA TYR A 30 -7.75 6.97 0.55
C TYR A 30 -6.48 7.28 1.33
N TYR A 31 -5.64 6.26 1.49
CA TYR A 31 -4.29 6.43 1.97
C TYR A 31 -3.35 5.45 1.28
N ILE A 32 -2.07 5.81 1.26
CA ILE A 32 -1.02 5.00 0.66
C ILE A 32 -0.28 4.28 1.80
N LEU A 33 -0.11 2.98 1.64
CA LEU A 33 0.67 2.11 2.52
C LEU A 33 1.82 1.54 1.70
N ASN A 34 3.05 1.95 2.02
CA ASN A 34 4.26 1.42 1.42
C ASN A 34 4.76 0.25 2.27
N THR A 35 4.98 -0.91 1.66
CA THR A 35 5.44 -2.11 2.36
C THR A 35 6.95 -2.08 2.63
N GLY A 36 7.73 -1.26 1.92
CA GLY A 36 9.16 -1.06 2.21
C GLY A 36 10.04 -2.30 2.03
N GLN A 37 9.67 -3.26 1.16
CA GLN A 37 10.53 -4.42 0.87
C GLN A 37 11.67 -4.13 -0.12
N HIS A 38 11.69 -2.95 -0.75
CA HIS A 38 12.59 -2.65 -1.87
C HIS A 38 13.08 -1.20 -1.83
N TYR A 39 14.34 -0.97 -2.21
CA TYR A 39 15.06 0.33 -2.21
C TYR A 39 15.09 1.12 -0.90
N SER A 40 15.83 2.23 -0.90
CA SER A 40 15.84 3.21 0.19
C SER A 40 14.63 4.13 0.09
N HIS A 41 14.12 4.59 1.23
CA HIS A 41 13.07 5.62 1.32
C HIS A 41 13.32 6.85 0.44
N GLU A 42 14.59 7.23 0.25
CA GLU A 42 14.97 8.37 -0.58
C GLU A 42 14.56 8.20 -2.04
N MET A 43 14.65 6.98 -2.58
CA MET A 43 14.27 6.72 -3.97
C MET A 43 12.76 6.78 -4.15
N ASP A 44 11.99 6.17 -3.24
CA ASP A 44 10.52 6.22 -3.31
C ASP A 44 10.02 7.65 -3.27
N LYS A 45 10.60 8.48 -2.37
CA LYS A 45 10.27 9.90 -2.26
C LYS A 45 10.43 10.65 -3.59
N ILE A 46 11.50 10.39 -4.35
CA ILE A 46 11.72 10.99 -5.66
C ILE A 46 10.58 10.63 -6.62
N PHE A 47 10.10 9.39 -6.63
CA PHE A 47 8.98 8.99 -7.49
C PHE A 47 7.68 9.69 -7.09
N PHE A 48 7.36 9.76 -5.78
CA PHE A 48 6.18 10.50 -5.32
C PHE A 48 6.24 11.97 -5.72
N GLU A 49 7.39 12.63 -5.55
CA GLU A 49 7.57 14.03 -5.95
C GLU A 49 7.45 14.23 -7.46
N GLN A 50 8.14 13.42 -8.27
CA GLN A 50 8.10 13.51 -9.74
C GLN A 50 6.69 13.26 -10.29
N LEU A 51 5.98 12.29 -9.71
CA LEU A 51 4.62 11.97 -10.10
C LEU A 51 3.58 12.88 -9.46
N LYS A 52 3.99 13.85 -8.62
CA LYS A 52 3.12 14.77 -7.87
C LYS A 52 2.03 14.03 -7.09
N LEU A 53 2.43 12.97 -6.41
CA LEU A 53 1.58 12.16 -5.56
C LEU A 53 1.77 12.56 -4.08
N PRO A 54 0.74 12.42 -3.23
CA PRO A 54 0.92 12.53 -1.79
C PRO A 54 1.85 11.43 -1.27
N GLN A 55 2.59 11.72 -0.19
CA GLN A 55 3.47 10.74 0.47
C GLN A 55 2.66 9.62 1.12
N GLU A 56 3.31 8.48 1.39
CA GLU A 56 2.69 7.41 2.13
C GLU A 56 2.26 7.82 3.54
N LYS A 57 1.11 7.31 3.98
CA LYS A 57 0.64 7.46 5.36
C LYS A 57 1.36 6.47 6.28
N TYR A 58 1.62 5.28 5.77
CA TYR A 58 2.27 4.19 6.50
C TYR A 58 3.41 3.62 5.66
N ASN A 59 4.55 3.36 6.30
CA ASN A 59 5.62 2.55 5.74
C ASN A 59 5.90 1.38 6.69
N LEU A 60 5.89 0.15 6.18
CA LEU A 60 6.03 -1.06 7.01
C LEU A 60 7.48 -1.46 7.29
N ASP A 61 8.45 -0.88 6.56
CA ASP A 61 9.88 -1.18 6.68
C ASP A 61 10.17 -2.69 6.73
N VAL A 62 9.54 -3.46 5.82
CA VAL A 62 9.69 -4.93 5.77
C VAL A 62 11.13 -5.33 5.49
N GLY A 63 11.84 -4.51 4.72
CA GLY A 63 13.24 -4.71 4.35
C GLY A 63 13.45 -5.88 3.38
N SER A 64 14.73 -6.17 3.13
CA SER A 64 15.16 -7.27 2.27
C SER A 64 15.17 -8.61 3.03
N GLY A 65 15.00 -9.71 2.31
CA GLY A 65 15.02 -11.04 2.91
C GLY A 65 14.68 -12.13 1.89
N LYS A 66 14.50 -13.37 2.38
CA LYS A 66 13.95 -14.45 1.54
C LYS A 66 12.49 -14.15 1.24
N HIS A 67 12.01 -14.50 0.05
CA HIS A 67 10.63 -14.21 -0.36
C HIS A 67 9.58 -14.65 0.66
N GLY A 68 9.68 -15.87 1.20
CA GLY A 68 8.73 -16.35 2.22
C GLY A 68 8.72 -15.51 3.51
N GLU A 69 9.88 -15.01 3.92
CA GLU A 69 10.01 -14.15 5.10
C GLU A 69 9.40 -12.77 4.85
N GLN A 70 9.69 -12.17 3.69
CA GLN A 70 9.12 -10.88 3.30
C GLN A 70 7.60 -10.95 3.19
N THR A 71 7.06 -12.00 2.57
CA THR A 71 5.61 -12.22 2.48
C THR A 71 4.97 -12.35 3.85
N ALA A 72 5.56 -13.14 4.76
CA ALA A 72 5.03 -13.30 6.11
C ALA A 72 5.02 -11.97 6.88
N LYS A 73 6.10 -11.19 6.80
CA LYS A 73 6.21 -9.86 7.41
C LYS A 73 5.18 -8.89 6.84
N MET A 74 5.04 -8.82 5.52
CA MET A 74 4.04 -7.97 4.86
C MET A 74 2.63 -8.30 5.33
N LEU A 75 2.23 -9.58 5.30
CA LEU A 75 0.89 -9.99 5.69
C LEU A 75 0.55 -9.57 7.13
N ALA A 76 1.42 -9.91 8.09
CA ALA A 76 1.19 -9.59 9.49
C ALA A 76 1.09 -8.07 9.75
N ARG A 77 1.97 -7.29 9.13
CA ARG A 77 2.04 -5.83 9.31
C ARG A 77 0.90 -5.09 8.60
N ILE A 78 0.52 -5.53 7.41
CA ILE A 78 -0.62 -4.94 6.71
C ILE A 78 -1.89 -5.19 7.51
N GLU A 79 -2.12 -6.42 7.98
CA GLU A 79 -3.27 -6.76 8.82
C GLU A 79 -3.36 -5.85 10.06
N GLU A 80 -2.25 -5.66 10.78
CA GLU A 80 -2.14 -4.76 11.93
C GLU A 80 -2.63 -3.34 11.61
N ILE A 81 -2.20 -2.78 10.47
CA ILE A 81 -2.60 -1.44 10.04
C ILE A 81 -4.07 -1.37 9.66
N LEU A 82 -4.61 -2.35 8.93
CA LEU A 82 -6.02 -2.35 8.53
C LEU A 82 -6.98 -2.48 9.71
N ILE A 83 -6.61 -3.29 10.71
CA ILE A 83 -7.37 -3.43 11.96
C ILE A 83 -7.37 -2.09 12.70
N THR A 84 -6.19 -1.46 12.81
CA THR A 84 -5.99 -0.24 13.59
C THR A 84 -6.63 0.99 12.94
N ASP A 85 -6.47 1.17 11.62
CA ASP A 85 -7.12 2.26 10.87
C ASP A 85 -8.64 2.01 10.69
N ARG A 86 -9.14 0.90 11.27
CA ARG A 86 -10.52 0.51 11.54
C ARG A 86 -11.48 0.94 10.43
N GLN A 87 -11.43 0.29 9.25
CA GLN A 87 -12.51 0.50 8.27
C GLN A 87 -12.82 -0.64 7.28
N MET A 88 -12.17 -1.81 7.34
CA MET A 88 -12.49 -2.90 6.37
C MET A 88 -12.79 -4.28 6.98
N LEU A 89 -12.50 -4.54 8.26
CA LEU A 89 -12.62 -5.88 8.85
C LEU A 89 -13.95 -6.18 9.55
N SER A 90 -15.03 -5.49 9.18
CA SER A 90 -16.36 -5.77 9.74
C SER A 90 -17.11 -6.93 9.08
N SER A 91 -16.66 -7.47 7.93
CA SER A 91 -17.31 -8.62 7.29
C SER A 91 -16.32 -9.64 6.69
N PRO A 92 -16.57 -10.97 6.81
CA PRO A 92 -15.72 -12.03 6.24
C PRO A 92 -15.57 -11.99 4.70
N ARG A 93 -16.46 -11.29 4.00
CA ARG A 93 -16.37 -11.10 2.53
C ARG A 93 -15.31 -10.08 2.14
N ASP A 94 -14.95 -9.18 3.06
CA ASP A 94 -14.05 -8.06 2.78
C ASP A 94 -12.57 -8.53 2.84
N THR A 95 -12.30 -9.62 3.57
CA THR A 95 -10.99 -10.28 3.64
C THR A 95 -10.57 -10.90 2.30
N LEU A 96 -11.51 -11.37 1.49
CA LEU A 96 -11.22 -12.01 0.19
C LEU A 96 -10.76 -11.02 -0.88
N ALA A 97 -11.23 -9.77 -0.85
CA ALA A 97 -10.77 -8.71 -1.75
C ALA A 97 -9.27 -8.40 -1.52
N PHE A 98 -8.80 -8.59 -0.28
CA PHE A 98 -7.43 -8.39 0.12
C PHE A 98 -6.48 -9.46 -0.44
N GLN A 99 -6.97 -10.68 -0.60
CA GLN A 99 -6.18 -11.81 -1.07
C GLN A 99 -5.93 -11.78 -2.59
N LEU A 100 -6.79 -11.09 -3.35
CA LEU A 100 -6.67 -10.97 -4.81
C LEU A 100 -5.65 -9.91 -5.25
N LEU A 101 -5.41 -8.87 -4.44
CA LEU A 101 -4.51 -7.78 -4.81
C LEU A 101 -3.02 -8.13 -4.63
N PHE A 102 -2.71 -9.23 -3.92
CA PHE A 102 -1.34 -9.66 -3.64
C PHE A 102 -0.73 -10.57 -4.72
N PHE A 103 -1.52 -11.00 -5.72
CA PHE A 103 -1.11 -12.00 -6.71
C PHE A 103 -1.24 -11.54 -8.19
N LEU A 104 -1.52 -10.26 -8.45
CA LEU A 104 -1.60 -9.67 -9.79
C LEU A 104 -0.71 -8.44 -9.91
#